data_AF-A0A5N5UY37-F1
#
_entry.id   AF-A0A5N5UY37-F1
#
_cell.length_a   1.000
_cell.length_b   1.000
_cell.length_c   1.000
_cell.angle_alpha   90.00
_cell.angle_beta   90.00
_cell.angle_gamma   90.00
#
_symmetry.space_group_name_H-M   'P 1'
#
loop_
_entity.id
_entity.type
_entity.pdbx_description
1 polymer ?
#
loop_
_entity_poly.entity_id
_entity_poly.type
_entity_poly.pdbx_seq_one_letter_code
_entity_poly.pdbx_strand_id
1 'polypeptide(L)'
;MLPSRSRLQSWSPDSLGPAAKVLQDAGYSVYTAVRNLDDSCDRLPEARGWDGPAHRAATAMFRRATDTSSEFSHHAEAVANALGTGAGTIGYARSALLTHADEVDRGELSVNEMWVVLIKPARVSAEKAAMLEEQAKAEQLEINRLLTAVGDADSRTASQIQSAAEKYGLSLPGPDDPRNLDPNSGLVRPADEVPDPMTLNGLIQQGVVRASEMAQTVRESKEWVTADGQVRKTLLMMDGSRHEIYEWNSFAPCVEDEYYDKNGTLVSSTFSQDKTNYDGSKYTSIKFADGTEITMTRTPDGTCTGGVIAADGRHGVLPDEFFTHPALTTVGGALTGLEEQAKRGIPMLSPGSVDKLGSVAKYGGPTLGVATALYDTVTAKTFQDACVAAIAGSAAVGGGLATGTLAAAGVTAAGNPQLAPIFAAGGDMLGAWTFGYVGGVVGNIVCR
;
A
#
# COMPACT_ATOMS: atom_id res chain seq x y z
N MET A 1 -1.32 7.22 -13.82
CA MET A 1 -1.48 6.65 -12.47
C MET A 1 -0.80 5.29 -12.44
N LEU A 2 -0.08 4.94 -11.38
CA LEU A 2 0.41 3.59 -11.15
C LEU A 2 -0.65 2.82 -10.33
N PRO A 3 -1.34 1.83 -10.91
CA PRO A 3 -2.40 1.09 -10.23
C PRO A 3 -1.86 0.00 -9.29
N SER A 4 -2.62 -0.38 -8.27
CA SER A 4 -2.40 -1.65 -7.56
C SER A 4 -2.60 -2.85 -8.49
N ARG A 5 -2.13 -4.03 -8.08
CA ARG A 5 -2.30 -5.25 -8.89
C ARG A 5 -3.77 -5.57 -9.16
N SER A 6 -4.59 -5.63 -8.12
CA SER A 6 -6.03 -5.85 -8.24
C SER A 6 -6.72 -4.76 -9.07
N ARG A 7 -6.31 -3.49 -8.93
CA ARG A 7 -6.82 -2.41 -9.78
C ARG A 7 -6.49 -2.65 -11.24
N LEU A 8 -5.25 -2.97 -11.58
CA LEU A 8 -4.84 -3.20 -12.97
C LEU A 8 -5.57 -4.41 -13.56
N GLN A 9 -5.79 -5.46 -12.78
CA GLN A 9 -6.58 -6.63 -13.20
C GLN A 9 -8.01 -6.23 -13.58
N SER A 10 -8.61 -5.28 -12.86
CA SER A 10 -9.96 -4.77 -13.16
C SER A 10 -10.05 -3.90 -14.41
N TRP A 11 -8.92 -3.37 -14.92
CA TRP A 11 -8.92 -2.55 -16.13
C TRP A 11 -9.35 -3.36 -17.35
N SER A 12 -10.20 -2.75 -18.17
CA SER A 12 -10.65 -3.30 -19.46
C SER A 12 -10.32 -2.32 -20.60
N PRO A 13 -9.04 -2.24 -21.03
CA PRO A 13 -8.64 -1.36 -22.15
C PRO A 13 -9.39 -1.67 -23.45
N ASP A 14 -9.76 -2.94 -23.65
CA ASP A 14 -10.51 -3.39 -24.83
C ASP A 14 -11.89 -2.73 -24.96
N SER A 15 -12.47 -2.24 -23.85
CA SER A 15 -13.73 -1.48 -23.87
C SER A 15 -13.61 -0.12 -24.57
N LEU A 16 -12.40 0.44 -24.68
CA LEU A 16 -12.15 1.73 -25.34
C LEU A 16 -12.31 1.64 -26.86
N GLY A 17 -12.06 0.48 -27.48
CA GLY A 17 -12.20 0.29 -28.92
C GLY A 17 -13.65 0.48 -29.40
N PRO A 18 -14.63 -0.25 -28.84
CA PRO A 18 -16.04 -0.03 -29.13
C PRO A 18 -16.50 1.41 -28.81
N ALA A 19 -16.03 2.00 -27.70
CA ALA A 19 -16.38 3.37 -27.33
C ALA A 19 -15.85 4.39 -28.36
N ALA A 20 -14.62 4.22 -28.83
CA ALA A 20 -14.03 5.03 -29.90
C ALA A 20 -14.88 4.97 -31.18
N LYS A 21 -15.31 3.76 -31.57
CA LYS A 21 -16.17 3.58 -32.75
C LYS A 21 -17.51 4.30 -32.60
N VAL A 22 -18.18 4.15 -31.46
CA VAL A 22 -19.45 4.83 -31.18
C VAL A 22 -19.31 6.35 -31.32
N LEU A 23 -18.22 6.91 -30.78
CA LEU A 23 -17.96 8.35 -30.86
C LEU A 23 -17.75 8.81 -32.31
N GLN A 24 -16.93 8.09 -33.07
CA GLN A 24 -16.66 8.39 -34.48
C GLN A 24 -17.95 8.33 -35.33
N ASP A 25 -18.74 7.26 -35.17
CA ASP A 25 -20.00 7.06 -35.91
C ASP A 25 -21.02 8.17 -35.56
N ALA A 26 -21.09 8.59 -34.29
CA ALA A 26 -21.96 9.68 -33.86
C ALA A 26 -21.57 11.04 -34.48
N GLY A 27 -20.27 11.38 -34.47
CA GLY A 27 -19.77 12.60 -35.12
C GLY A 27 -20.09 12.65 -36.61
N TYR A 28 -19.82 11.53 -37.30
CA TYR A 28 -20.11 11.40 -38.73
C TYR A 28 -21.60 11.48 -39.05
N SER A 29 -22.46 10.92 -38.19
CA SER A 29 -23.91 10.99 -38.36
C SER A 29 -24.44 12.42 -38.27
N VAL A 30 -23.92 13.25 -37.35
CA VAL A 30 -24.31 14.67 -37.22
C VAL A 30 -23.92 15.44 -38.48
N TYR A 31 -22.68 15.27 -38.94
CA TYR A 31 -22.20 15.90 -40.16
C TYR A 31 -23.06 15.52 -41.38
N THR A 32 -23.32 14.22 -41.55
CA THR A 32 -24.10 13.72 -42.69
C THR A 32 -25.54 14.25 -42.66
N ALA A 33 -26.17 14.32 -41.48
CA ALA A 33 -27.52 14.87 -41.35
C ALA A 33 -27.59 16.35 -41.74
N VAL A 34 -26.64 17.16 -41.28
CA VAL A 34 -26.58 18.59 -41.61
C VAL A 34 -26.27 18.81 -43.08
N ARG A 35 -25.32 18.05 -43.64
CA ARG A 35 -24.97 18.11 -45.06
C ARG A 35 -26.14 17.71 -45.97
N ASN A 36 -26.92 16.69 -45.60
CA ASN A 36 -28.12 16.33 -46.36
C ASN A 36 -29.19 17.43 -46.36
N LEU A 37 -29.31 18.21 -45.27
CA LEU A 37 -30.20 19.38 -45.22
C LEU A 37 -29.71 20.51 -46.12
N ASP A 38 -28.40 20.80 -46.10
CA ASP A 38 -27.76 21.76 -47.00
C ASP A 38 -27.98 21.40 -48.47
N ASP A 39 -27.66 20.17 -48.86
CA ASP A 39 -27.85 19.64 -50.21
C ASP A 39 -29.33 19.68 -50.63
N SER A 40 -30.26 19.43 -49.70
CA SER A 40 -31.71 19.49 -49.98
C SER A 40 -32.18 20.93 -50.19
N CYS A 41 -31.70 21.89 -49.39
CA CYS A 41 -32.00 23.31 -49.55
C CYS A 41 -31.48 23.84 -50.90
N ASP A 42 -30.28 23.43 -51.29
CA ASP A 42 -29.64 23.84 -52.55
C ASP A 42 -30.41 23.33 -53.79
N ARG A 43 -31.12 22.20 -53.70
CA ARG A 43 -31.90 21.61 -54.80
C ARG A 43 -33.34 22.15 -54.94
N LEU A 44 -33.83 22.97 -54.00
CA LEU A 44 -35.21 23.49 -54.04
C LEU A 44 -35.56 24.36 -55.27
N PRO A 45 -34.65 25.17 -55.84
CA PRO A 45 -34.92 25.92 -57.07
C PRO A 45 -35.19 24.99 -58.27
N GLU A 46 -34.49 23.86 -58.35
CA GLU A 46 -34.64 22.87 -59.43
C GLU A 46 -36.01 22.18 -59.41
N ALA A 47 -36.62 22.08 -58.22
CA ALA A 47 -37.96 21.54 -58.02
C ALA A 47 -39.09 22.59 -58.15
N ARG A 48 -38.79 23.82 -58.57
CA ARG A 48 -39.70 24.99 -58.54
C ARG A 48 -40.30 25.29 -57.14
N GLY A 49 -39.62 24.86 -56.07
CA GLY A 49 -40.16 24.94 -54.71
C GLY A 49 -39.93 26.29 -54.03
N TRP A 50 -38.74 26.89 -54.20
CA TRP A 50 -38.35 28.14 -53.56
C TRP A 50 -37.06 28.71 -54.19
N ASP A 51 -37.03 30.01 -54.52
CA ASP A 51 -35.86 30.73 -55.06
C ASP A 51 -35.90 32.22 -54.63
N GLY A 52 -34.78 32.93 -54.74
CA GLY A 52 -34.65 34.36 -54.46
C GLY A 52 -33.73 34.70 -53.27
N PRO A 53 -33.72 35.97 -52.81
CA PRO A 53 -32.83 36.42 -51.73
C PRO A 53 -32.98 35.63 -50.42
N ALA A 54 -34.20 35.22 -50.08
CA ALA A 54 -34.48 34.43 -48.87
C ALA A 54 -33.91 33.00 -48.98
N HIS A 55 -34.02 32.37 -50.17
CA HIS A 55 -33.41 31.07 -50.44
C HIS A 55 -31.88 31.14 -50.33
N ARG A 56 -31.24 32.13 -50.96
CA ARG A 56 -29.78 32.34 -50.83
C ARG A 56 -29.32 32.53 -49.38
N ALA A 57 -30.11 33.24 -48.57
CA ALA A 57 -29.80 33.41 -47.15
C ALA A 57 -29.89 32.08 -46.38
N ALA A 58 -30.89 31.24 -46.68
CA ALA A 58 -31.04 29.92 -46.09
C ALA A 58 -29.91 28.96 -46.51
N THR A 59 -29.58 28.89 -47.80
CA THR A 59 -28.40 28.16 -48.30
C THR A 59 -27.12 28.62 -47.59
N ALA A 60 -26.89 29.93 -47.47
CA ALA A 60 -25.71 30.43 -46.77
C ALA A 60 -25.69 30.03 -45.28
N MET A 61 -26.85 29.93 -44.64
CA MET A 61 -26.99 29.44 -43.26
C MET A 61 -26.67 27.94 -43.17
N PHE A 62 -27.21 27.11 -44.05
CA PHE A 62 -26.96 25.67 -44.02
C PHE A 62 -25.50 25.33 -44.35
N ARG A 63 -24.86 26.03 -45.29
CA ARG A 63 -23.42 25.88 -45.55
C ARG A 63 -22.58 26.14 -44.30
N ARG A 64 -22.84 27.23 -43.56
CA ARG A 64 -22.16 27.49 -42.28
C ARG A 64 -22.41 26.36 -41.28
N ALA A 65 -23.63 25.84 -41.21
CA ALA A 65 -23.94 24.72 -40.33
C ALA A 65 -23.19 23.44 -40.76
N THR A 66 -23.08 23.18 -42.07
CA THR A 66 -22.30 22.06 -42.63
C THR A 66 -20.83 22.19 -42.24
N ASP A 67 -20.22 23.37 -42.41
CA ASP A 67 -18.83 23.62 -42.03
C ASP A 67 -18.61 23.33 -40.54
N THR A 68 -19.46 23.89 -39.65
CA THR A 68 -19.40 23.62 -38.20
C THR A 68 -19.61 22.14 -37.86
N SER A 69 -20.53 21.45 -38.54
CA SER A 69 -20.77 20.02 -38.29
C SER A 69 -19.63 19.14 -38.79
N SER A 70 -18.91 19.56 -39.84
CA SER A 70 -17.70 18.89 -40.33
C SER A 70 -16.57 19.01 -39.32
N GLU A 71 -16.37 20.21 -38.76
CA GLU A 71 -15.41 20.44 -37.67
C GLU A 71 -15.75 19.52 -36.49
N PHE A 72 -17.01 19.52 -36.03
CA PHE A 72 -17.46 18.62 -34.96
C PHE A 72 -17.17 17.14 -35.23
N SER A 73 -17.42 16.65 -36.46
CA SER A 73 -17.09 15.27 -36.84
C SER A 73 -15.59 14.99 -36.74
N HIS A 74 -14.73 15.92 -37.15
CA HIS A 74 -13.29 15.79 -36.97
C HIS A 74 -12.88 15.79 -35.49
N HIS A 75 -13.60 16.50 -34.61
CA HIS A 75 -13.33 16.47 -33.17
C HIS A 75 -13.59 15.06 -32.61
N ALA A 76 -14.76 14.50 -32.95
CA ALA A 76 -15.16 13.17 -32.53
C ALA A 76 -14.17 12.11 -33.03
N GLU A 77 -13.70 12.24 -34.28
CA GLU A 77 -12.68 11.38 -34.87
C GLU A 77 -11.33 11.49 -34.14
N ALA A 78 -10.87 12.69 -33.81
CA ALA A 78 -9.60 12.88 -33.11
C ALA A 78 -9.60 12.22 -31.72
N VAL A 79 -10.68 12.40 -30.96
CA VAL A 79 -10.84 11.76 -29.64
C VAL A 79 -10.99 10.24 -29.79
N ALA A 80 -11.75 9.77 -30.78
CA ALA A 80 -11.89 8.34 -31.07
C ALA A 80 -10.54 7.69 -31.40
N ASN A 81 -9.71 8.34 -32.21
CA ASN A 81 -8.37 7.85 -32.56
C ASN A 81 -7.45 7.77 -31.33
N ALA A 82 -7.51 8.75 -30.43
CA ALA A 82 -6.77 8.73 -29.17
C ALA A 82 -7.23 7.57 -28.27
N LEU A 83 -8.53 7.35 -28.13
CA LEU A 83 -9.11 6.22 -27.38
C LEU A 83 -8.71 4.87 -27.98
N GLY A 84 -8.78 4.72 -29.30
CA GLY A 84 -8.40 3.49 -30.00
C GLY A 84 -6.90 3.18 -29.86
N THR A 85 -6.04 4.19 -29.96
CA THR A 85 -4.60 4.05 -29.73
C THR A 85 -4.30 3.67 -28.26
N GLY A 86 -5.01 4.31 -27.33
CA GLY A 86 -4.94 4.01 -25.91
C GLY A 86 -5.31 2.57 -25.58
N ALA A 87 -6.39 2.06 -26.19
CA ALA A 87 -6.84 0.67 -26.02
C ALA A 87 -5.70 -0.33 -26.27
N GLY A 88 -5.01 -0.18 -27.41
CA GLY A 88 -3.92 -1.07 -27.79
C GLY A 88 -2.67 -0.91 -26.90
N THR A 89 -2.26 0.32 -26.63
CA THR A 89 -1.03 0.59 -25.87
C THR A 89 -1.16 0.21 -24.39
N ILE A 90 -2.27 0.57 -23.74
CA ILE A 90 -2.56 0.19 -22.35
C ILE A 90 -2.79 -1.33 -22.27
N GLY A 91 -3.54 -1.92 -23.21
CA GLY A 91 -3.79 -3.36 -23.26
C GLY A 91 -2.50 -4.18 -23.35
N TYR A 92 -1.56 -3.76 -24.19
CA TYR A 92 -0.25 -4.39 -24.32
C TYR A 92 0.58 -4.28 -23.04
N ALA A 93 0.73 -3.07 -22.49
CA ALA A 93 1.53 -2.83 -21.28
C ALA A 93 0.95 -3.60 -20.08
N ARG A 94 -0.38 -3.57 -19.92
CA ARG A 94 -1.11 -4.34 -18.90
C ARG A 94 -0.82 -5.84 -19.01
N SER A 95 -0.95 -6.39 -20.22
CA SER A 95 -0.77 -7.82 -20.45
C SER A 95 0.67 -8.26 -20.17
N ALA A 96 1.65 -7.46 -20.58
CA ALA A 96 3.06 -7.74 -20.31
C ALA A 96 3.36 -7.77 -18.81
N LEU A 97 2.92 -6.76 -18.05
CA LEU A 97 3.12 -6.72 -16.60
C LEU A 97 2.42 -7.88 -15.88
N LEU A 98 1.14 -8.13 -16.17
CA LEU A 98 0.39 -9.19 -15.51
C LEU A 98 0.94 -10.58 -15.83
N THR A 99 1.30 -10.84 -17.09
CA THR A 99 1.87 -12.14 -17.50
C THR A 99 3.21 -12.39 -16.81
N HIS A 100 4.07 -11.38 -16.72
CA HIS A 100 5.35 -11.51 -16.04
C HIS A 100 5.18 -11.68 -14.52
N ALA A 101 4.25 -10.94 -13.90
CA ALA A 101 3.93 -11.16 -12.49
C ALA A 101 3.41 -12.59 -12.23
N ASP A 102 2.60 -13.15 -13.13
CA ASP A 102 2.11 -14.53 -13.06
C ASP A 102 3.23 -15.57 -13.34
N GLU A 103 4.28 -15.22 -14.07
CA GLU A 103 5.51 -16.02 -14.21
C GLU A 103 6.29 -16.09 -12.90
N VAL A 104 6.53 -14.93 -12.28
CA VAL A 104 7.19 -14.81 -10.97
C VAL A 104 6.41 -15.61 -9.92
N ASP A 105 5.08 -15.43 -9.88
CA ASP A 105 4.18 -16.14 -8.96
C ASP A 105 4.10 -17.65 -9.18
N ARG A 106 4.57 -18.20 -10.30
CA ARG A 106 4.65 -19.66 -10.48
C ARG A 106 5.90 -20.25 -9.84
N GLY A 107 6.91 -19.44 -9.54
CA GLY A 107 8.18 -19.85 -8.93
C GLY A 107 8.18 -19.79 -7.40
N GLU A 108 9.38 -19.63 -6.85
CA GLU A 108 9.65 -19.45 -5.41
C GLU A 108 9.44 -18.01 -4.93
N LEU A 109 9.10 -17.11 -5.84
CA LEU A 109 8.84 -15.70 -5.58
C LEU A 109 7.34 -15.40 -5.77
N SER A 110 6.91 -14.23 -5.31
CA SER A 110 5.57 -13.72 -5.53
C SER A 110 5.56 -12.21 -5.68
N VAL A 111 4.59 -11.66 -6.39
CA VAL A 111 4.38 -10.21 -6.55
C VAL A 111 3.14 -9.77 -5.78
N ASN A 112 3.31 -8.86 -4.82
CA ASN A 112 2.20 -8.38 -3.98
C ASN A 112 1.34 -7.29 -4.67
N GLU A 113 0.34 -6.78 -3.96
CA GLU A 113 -0.56 -5.71 -4.45
C GLU A 113 0.15 -4.39 -4.81
N MET A 114 1.31 -4.13 -4.20
CA MET A 114 2.14 -2.94 -4.43
C MET A 114 3.24 -3.18 -5.47
N TRP A 115 3.18 -4.29 -6.21
CA TRP A 115 4.19 -4.70 -7.21
C TRP A 115 5.59 -4.92 -6.62
N VAL A 116 5.67 -5.28 -5.34
CA VAL A 116 6.92 -5.68 -4.70
C VAL A 116 7.10 -7.18 -4.86
N VAL A 117 8.27 -7.59 -5.32
CA VAL A 117 8.68 -8.99 -5.45
C VAL A 117 9.19 -9.48 -4.10
N LEU A 118 8.57 -10.55 -3.62
CA LEU A 118 8.76 -11.15 -2.31
C LEU A 118 9.16 -12.62 -2.45
N ILE A 119 9.90 -13.14 -1.47
CA ILE A 119 10.22 -14.55 -1.38
C ILE A 119 9.02 -15.26 -0.75
N LYS A 120 8.52 -16.32 -1.40
CA LYS A 120 7.45 -17.13 -0.79
C LYS A 120 7.96 -17.82 0.47
N PRO A 121 7.12 -17.94 1.51
CA PRO A 121 7.52 -18.67 2.71
C PRO A 121 7.90 -20.12 2.41
N ALA A 122 9.16 -20.47 2.70
CA ALA A 122 9.71 -21.81 2.49
C ALA A 122 10.85 -22.08 3.46
N ARG A 123 11.02 -23.34 3.86
CA ARG A 123 12.17 -23.76 4.69
C ARG A 123 13.37 -24.01 3.78
N VAL A 124 14.37 -23.13 3.83
CA VAL A 124 15.53 -23.16 2.93
C VAL A 124 16.83 -22.91 3.71
N SER A 125 17.98 -23.18 3.10
CA SER A 125 19.27 -22.84 3.70
C SER A 125 19.56 -21.33 3.61
N ALA A 126 20.58 -20.86 4.33
CA ALA A 126 21.01 -19.47 4.23
C ALA A 126 21.48 -19.08 2.83
N GLU A 127 22.20 -19.98 2.18
CA GLU A 127 22.70 -19.79 0.82
C GLU A 127 21.53 -19.68 -0.16
N LYS A 128 20.52 -20.55 -0.02
CA LYS A 128 19.33 -20.50 -0.88
C LYS A 128 18.49 -19.24 -0.62
N ALA A 129 18.36 -18.78 0.63
CA ALA A 129 17.68 -17.51 0.92
C ALA A 129 18.39 -16.31 0.28
N ALA A 130 19.71 -16.23 0.38
CA ALA A 130 20.50 -15.18 -0.28
C ALA A 130 20.36 -15.22 -1.81
N MET A 131 20.35 -16.42 -2.41
CA MET A 131 20.10 -16.58 -3.85
C MET A 131 18.70 -16.09 -4.24
N LEU A 132 17.67 -16.40 -3.44
CA LEU A 132 16.30 -15.94 -3.68
C LEU A 132 16.15 -14.43 -3.49
N GLU A 133 16.89 -13.81 -2.56
CA GLU A 133 16.91 -12.36 -2.40
C GLU A 133 17.49 -11.66 -3.63
N GLU A 134 18.62 -12.15 -4.16
CA GLU A 134 19.20 -11.60 -5.39
C GLU A 134 18.29 -11.82 -6.59
N GLN A 135 17.63 -12.98 -6.69
CA GLN A 135 16.63 -13.22 -7.72
C GLN A 135 15.45 -12.24 -7.58
N ALA A 136 14.93 -12.02 -6.37
CA ALA A 136 13.84 -11.08 -6.12
C ALA A 136 14.21 -9.65 -6.51
N LYS A 137 15.46 -9.22 -6.27
CA LYS A 137 15.97 -7.91 -6.73
C LYS A 137 16.01 -7.82 -8.26
N ALA A 138 16.43 -8.88 -8.94
CA ALA A 138 16.46 -8.91 -10.40
C ALA A 138 15.04 -8.84 -11.00
N GLU A 139 14.11 -9.65 -10.50
CA GLU A 139 12.70 -9.62 -10.95
C GLU A 139 12.03 -8.28 -10.60
N GLN A 140 12.39 -7.65 -9.47
CA GLN A 140 11.87 -6.32 -9.11
C GLN A 140 12.23 -5.26 -10.16
N LEU A 141 13.42 -5.33 -10.77
CA LEU A 141 13.82 -4.39 -11.82
C LEU A 141 12.93 -4.54 -13.06
N GLU A 142 12.60 -5.77 -13.44
CA GLU A 142 11.74 -6.03 -14.60
C GLU A 142 10.28 -5.66 -14.32
N ILE A 143 9.75 -5.99 -13.13
CA ILE A 143 8.43 -5.54 -12.67
C ILE A 143 8.35 -4.01 -12.68
N ASN A 144 9.37 -3.31 -12.17
CA ASN A 144 9.42 -1.85 -12.15
C ASN A 144 9.41 -1.28 -13.58
N ARG A 145 10.20 -1.86 -14.50
CA ARG A 145 10.23 -1.45 -15.91
C ARG A 145 8.85 -1.59 -16.56
N LEU A 146 8.17 -2.71 -16.32
CA LEU A 146 6.84 -2.99 -16.86
C LEU A 146 5.76 -2.10 -16.22
N LEU A 147 5.84 -1.81 -14.93
CA LEU A 147 4.95 -0.90 -14.21
C LEU A 147 5.06 0.53 -14.75
N THR A 148 6.28 1.03 -14.96
CA THR A 148 6.50 2.33 -15.61
C THR A 148 5.88 2.37 -17.01
N ALA A 149 6.01 1.30 -17.79
CA ALA A 149 5.40 1.24 -19.13
C ALA A 149 3.87 1.33 -19.10
N VAL A 150 3.21 0.78 -18.07
CA VAL A 150 1.77 0.96 -17.83
C VAL A 150 1.46 2.42 -17.51
N GLY A 151 2.20 3.03 -16.59
CA GLY A 151 2.04 4.44 -16.23
C GLY A 151 2.24 5.40 -17.41
N ASP A 152 3.20 5.11 -18.28
CA ASP A 152 3.48 5.86 -19.51
C ASP A 152 2.39 5.68 -20.57
N ALA A 153 1.83 4.47 -20.72
CA ALA A 153 0.74 4.21 -21.64
C ALA A 153 -0.55 4.95 -21.21
N ASP A 154 -0.88 4.88 -19.93
CA ASP A 154 -2.00 5.61 -19.32
C ASP A 154 -1.84 7.14 -19.48
N SER A 155 -0.69 7.68 -19.06
CA SER A 155 -0.42 9.12 -19.10
C SER A 155 -0.43 9.66 -20.53
N ARG A 156 0.19 8.96 -21.49
CA ARG A 156 0.18 9.37 -22.91
C ARG A 156 -1.23 9.34 -23.51
N THR A 157 -2.03 8.32 -23.19
CA THR A 157 -3.41 8.21 -23.65
C THR A 157 -4.24 9.38 -23.13
N ALA A 158 -4.14 9.67 -21.82
CA ALA A 158 -4.81 10.82 -21.22
C ALA A 158 -4.40 12.14 -21.88
N SER A 159 -3.10 12.37 -22.08
CA SER A 159 -2.60 13.58 -22.76
C SER A 159 -3.10 13.68 -24.20
N GLN A 160 -3.16 12.58 -24.96
CA GLN A 160 -3.67 12.60 -26.33
C GLN A 160 -5.16 12.96 -26.39
N ILE A 161 -5.97 12.43 -25.48
CA ILE A 161 -7.40 12.77 -25.37
C ILE A 161 -7.56 14.25 -25.02
N GLN A 162 -6.79 14.74 -24.05
CA GLN A 162 -6.82 16.14 -23.63
C GLN A 162 -6.40 17.08 -24.76
N SER A 163 -5.26 16.82 -25.41
CA SER A 163 -4.80 17.62 -26.55
C SER A 163 -5.74 17.57 -27.74
N ALA A 164 -6.44 16.46 -27.98
CA ALA A 164 -7.48 16.38 -29.00
C ALA A 164 -8.66 17.30 -28.65
N ALA A 165 -9.05 17.37 -27.39
CA ALA A 165 -10.17 18.19 -26.94
C ALA A 165 -9.83 19.68 -26.77
N GLU A 166 -8.60 20.02 -26.39
CA GLU A 166 -8.10 21.41 -26.21
C GLU A 166 -8.17 22.22 -27.49
N LYS A 167 -7.83 21.61 -28.63
CA LYS A 167 -7.92 22.23 -29.96
C LYS A 167 -9.31 22.79 -30.27
N TYR A 168 -10.32 22.36 -29.52
CA TYR A 168 -11.73 22.64 -29.76
C TYR A 168 -12.45 23.23 -28.55
N GLY A 169 -11.68 23.84 -27.63
CA GLY A 169 -12.21 24.66 -26.55
C GLY A 169 -12.48 23.94 -25.23
N LEU A 170 -12.14 22.64 -25.11
CA LEU A 170 -12.09 22.00 -23.79
C LEU A 170 -10.85 22.54 -23.05
N SER A 171 -11.07 23.36 -22.03
CA SER A 171 -9.99 23.77 -21.12
C SER A 171 -10.13 23.00 -19.83
N LEU A 172 -9.13 22.17 -19.51
CA LEU A 172 -9.01 21.63 -18.17
C LEU A 172 -8.73 22.74 -17.17
N PRO A 173 -9.19 22.60 -15.91
CA PRO A 173 -8.85 23.54 -14.85
C PRO A 173 -7.33 23.66 -14.70
N GLY A 174 -6.81 24.88 -14.58
CA GLY A 174 -5.40 25.11 -14.29
C GLY A 174 -5.03 24.59 -12.88
N PRO A 175 -3.73 24.48 -12.53
CA PRO A 175 -3.29 23.91 -11.26
C PRO A 175 -3.92 24.58 -10.02
N ASP A 176 -4.14 25.90 -10.10
CA ASP A 176 -4.68 26.73 -9.02
C ASP A 176 -6.22 26.84 -9.03
N ASP A 177 -6.90 26.08 -9.89
CA ASP A 177 -8.36 26.14 -9.98
C ASP A 177 -9.00 25.52 -8.73
N PRO A 178 -9.92 26.23 -8.05
CA PRO A 178 -10.62 25.70 -6.88
C PRO A 178 -11.38 24.40 -7.14
N ARG A 179 -11.74 24.10 -8.40
CA ARG A 179 -12.36 22.83 -8.79
C ARG A 179 -11.43 21.63 -8.59
N ASN A 180 -10.12 21.86 -8.55
CA ASN A 180 -9.14 20.83 -8.20
C ASN A 180 -9.13 20.48 -6.71
N LEU A 181 -9.80 21.27 -5.87
CA LEU A 181 -9.97 20.97 -4.44
C LEU A 181 -11.06 19.92 -4.20
N ASP A 182 -11.90 19.63 -5.20
CA ASP A 182 -12.88 18.56 -5.14
C ASP A 182 -12.36 17.31 -5.87
N PRO A 183 -11.87 16.29 -5.14
CA PRO A 183 -11.39 15.05 -5.74
C PRO A 183 -12.51 14.24 -6.43
N ASN A 184 -13.79 14.55 -6.18
CA ASN A 184 -14.92 13.90 -6.85
C ASN A 184 -15.32 14.58 -8.17
N SER A 185 -14.71 15.71 -8.50
CA SER A 185 -15.00 16.44 -9.74
C SER A 185 -14.59 15.67 -11.01
N GLY A 186 -13.73 14.65 -10.88
CA GLY A 186 -13.15 13.92 -12.01
C GLY A 186 -12.13 14.73 -12.82
N LEU A 187 -11.80 15.94 -12.36
CA LEU A 187 -10.89 16.87 -13.04
C LEU A 187 -9.45 16.79 -12.52
N VAL A 188 -9.26 16.14 -11.36
CA VAL A 188 -7.94 15.92 -10.75
C VAL A 188 -7.37 14.59 -11.23
N ARG A 189 -6.11 14.60 -11.66
CA ARG A 189 -5.38 13.36 -11.98
C ARG A 189 -5.36 12.44 -10.76
N PRO A 190 -5.76 11.17 -10.87
CA PRO A 190 -5.63 10.22 -9.77
C PRO A 190 -4.17 10.11 -9.30
N ALA A 191 -3.98 10.11 -7.98
CA ALA A 191 -2.69 9.80 -7.38
C ALA A 191 -2.33 8.32 -7.61
N ASP A 192 -1.04 8.03 -7.58
CA ASP A 192 -0.56 6.66 -7.70
C ASP A 192 -1.01 5.81 -6.49
N GLU A 193 -1.44 4.58 -6.75
CA GLU A 193 -1.91 3.63 -5.72
C GLU A 193 -0.77 2.79 -5.13
N VAL A 194 0.42 2.87 -5.73
CA VAL A 194 1.61 2.07 -5.40
C VAL A 194 2.88 2.94 -5.42
N PRO A 195 3.97 2.52 -4.77
CA PRO A 195 5.24 3.23 -4.82
C PRO A 195 5.74 3.46 -6.26
N ASP A 196 6.10 4.70 -6.59
CA ASP A 196 6.62 5.05 -7.92
C ASP A 196 8.10 4.62 -8.08
N PRO A 197 8.41 3.61 -8.91
CA PRO A 197 9.78 3.12 -9.10
C PRO A 197 10.69 4.13 -9.80
N MET A 198 10.14 5.21 -10.37
CA MET A 198 10.91 6.29 -10.98
C MET A 198 11.41 7.30 -9.95
N THR A 199 10.98 7.20 -8.70
CA THR A 199 11.38 8.08 -7.61
C THR A 199 12.24 7.35 -6.59
N LEU A 200 13.20 8.06 -5.99
CA LEU A 200 14.01 7.50 -4.89
C LEU A 200 13.10 7.04 -3.72
N ASN A 201 12.05 7.80 -3.44
CA ASN A 201 11.12 7.51 -2.38
C ASN A 201 10.34 6.20 -2.62
N GLY A 202 9.83 6.01 -3.84
CA GLY A 202 9.14 4.76 -4.18
C GLY A 202 10.08 3.55 -4.13
N LEU A 203 11.35 3.69 -4.57
CA LEU A 203 12.36 2.64 -4.43
C LEU A 203 12.65 2.30 -2.96
N ILE A 204 12.72 3.31 -2.08
CA ILE A 204 12.85 3.10 -0.64
C ILE A 204 11.64 2.31 -0.13
N GLN A 205 10.41 2.76 -0.39
CA GLN A 205 9.18 2.09 0.04
C GLN A 205 9.09 0.62 -0.43
N GLN A 206 9.51 0.31 -1.66
CA GLN A 206 9.58 -1.08 -2.12
C GLN A 206 10.60 -1.91 -1.32
N GLY A 207 11.78 -1.32 -1.03
CA GLY A 207 12.81 -1.94 -0.20
C GLY A 207 12.34 -2.21 1.23
N VAL A 208 11.61 -1.27 1.82
CA VAL A 208 10.95 -1.38 3.13
C VAL A 208 10.00 -2.59 3.18
N VAL A 209 9.10 -2.69 2.21
CA VAL A 209 8.11 -3.78 2.15
C VAL A 209 8.81 -5.13 2.04
N ARG A 210 9.82 -5.24 1.18
CA ARG A 210 10.60 -6.47 1.02
C ARG A 210 11.37 -6.83 2.29
N ALA A 211 12.05 -5.87 2.91
CA ALA A 211 12.79 -6.10 4.16
C ALA A 211 11.85 -6.54 5.29
N SER A 212 10.67 -5.93 5.40
CA SER A 212 9.65 -6.30 6.38
C SER A 212 9.14 -7.73 6.19
N GLU A 213 8.84 -8.11 4.95
CA GLU A 213 8.41 -9.47 4.63
C GLU A 213 9.49 -10.50 4.95
N MET A 214 10.75 -10.22 4.61
CA MET A 214 11.86 -11.14 4.88
C MET A 214 12.14 -11.29 6.37
N ALA A 215 12.05 -10.21 7.14
CA ALA A 215 12.21 -10.24 8.60
C ALA A 215 11.11 -11.03 9.32
N GLN A 216 9.96 -11.22 8.67
CA GLN A 216 8.84 -11.99 9.22
C GLN A 216 8.76 -13.41 8.65
N THR A 217 9.53 -13.76 7.62
CA THR A 217 9.42 -15.06 6.96
C THR A 217 10.42 -16.04 7.55
N VAL A 218 9.92 -17.13 8.15
CA VAL A 218 10.77 -18.09 8.85
C VAL A 218 11.44 -19.02 7.85
N ARG A 219 12.78 -18.96 7.82
CA ARG A 219 13.63 -19.80 6.98
C ARG A 219 13.94 -21.12 7.66
N GLU A 220 14.34 -21.08 8.93
CA GLU A 220 14.77 -22.25 9.70
C GLU A 220 14.28 -22.13 11.14
N SER A 221 14.03 -23.25 11.81
CA SER A 221 13.70 -23.27 13.24
C SER A 221 14.43 -24.40 13.93
N LYS A 222 14.93 -24.13 15.13
CA LYS A 222 15.58 -25.10 15.99
C LYS A 222 14.92 -25.09 17.36
N GLU A 223 14.63 -26.27 17.90
CA GLU A 223 14.05 -26.42 19.24
C GLU A 223 14.87 -27.43 20.04
N TRP A 224 15.12 -27.14 21.32
CA TRP A 224 15.83 -28.03 22.23
C TRP A 224 15.46 -27.77 23.70
N VAL A 225 15.72 -28.74 24.56
CA VAL A 225 15.54 -28.61 26.02
C VAL A 225 16.91 -28.51 26.68
N THR A 226 17.09 -27.54 27.58
CA THR A 226 18.34 -27.36 28.34
C THR A 226 18.44 -28.33 29.51
N ALA A 227 19.64 -28.47 30.09
CA ALA A 227 19.88 -29.38 31.22
C ALA A 227 19.04 -29.05 32.47
N ASP A 228 18.65 -27.79 32.64
CA ASP A 228 17.77 -27.29 33.70
C ASP A 228 16.28 -27.36 33.33
N GLY A 229 15.92 -27.98 32.20
CA GLY A 229 14.54 -28.25 31.81
C GLY A 229 13.81 -27.09 31.14
N GLN A 230 14.52 -26.05 30.68
CA GLN A 230 13.92 -24.96 29.90
C GLN A 230 13.78 -25.40 28.44
N VAL A 231 12.65 -25.05 27.81
CA VAL A 231 12.49 -25.22 26.37
C VAL A 231 13.05 -23.98 25.68
N ARG A 232 13.86 -24.18 24.65
CA ARG A 232 14.44 -23.12 23.83
C ARG A 232 14.10 -23.34 22.37
N LYS A 233 13.71 -22.26 21.70
CA LYS A 233 13.36 -22.25 20.29
C LYS A 233 14.02 -21.05 19.62
N THR A 234 14.71 -21.29 18.52
CA THR A 234 15.25 -20.22 17.66
C THR A 234 14.56 -20.27 16.33
N LEU A 235 14.00 -19.13 15.90
CA LEU A 235 13.47 -18.93 14.56
C LEU A 235 14.45 -18.05 13.79
N LEU A 236 15.03 -18.57 12.72
CA LEU A 236 15.89 -17.82 11.80
C LEU A 236 15.06 -17.35 10.61
N MET A 237 15.12 -16.05 10.33
CA MET A 237 14.32 -15.39 9.29
C MET A 237 15.05 -15.34 7.95
N MET A 238 14.33 -14.99 6.88
CA MET A 238 14.89 -14.91 5.53
C MET A 238 15.97 -13.82 5.40
N ASP A 239 15.86 -12.72 6.15
CA ASP A 239 16.85 -11.63 6.17
C ASP A 239 18.07 -11.91 7.07
N GLY A 240 18.09 -13.06 7.76
CA GLY A 240 19.12 -13.44 8.71
C GLY A 240 18.91 -12.95 10.15
N SER A 241 17.84 -12.19 10.42
CA SER A 241 17.39 -11.88 11.78
C SER A 241 16.89 -13.14 12.48
N ARG A 242 16.71 -13.06 13.81
CA ARG A 242 16.27 -14.23 14.58
C ARG A 242 15.47 -13.87 15.81
N HIS A 243 14.57 -14.76 16.17
CA HIS A 243 13.91 -14.77 17.47
C HIS A 243 14.47 -15.91 18.32
N GLU A 244 14.90 -15.58 19.53
CA GLU A 244 15.28 -16.54 20.56
C GLU A 244 14.18 -16.58 21.62
N ILE A 245 13.48 -17.70 21.67
CA ILE A 245 12.32 -17.91 22.52
C ILE A 245 12.67 -18.91 23.62
N TYR A 246 12.34 -18.53 24.85
CA TYR A 246 12.65 -19.29 26.05
C TYR A 246 11.38 -19.56 26.84
N GLU A 247 11.20 -20.78 27.30
CA GLU A 247 10.09 -21.16 28.17
C GLU A 247 10.63 -21.85 29.42
N TRP A 248 10.17 -21.39 30.58
CA TRP A 248 10.60 -21.94 31.86
C TRP A 248 9.54 -21.82 32.94
N ASN A 249 9.82 -22.47 34.08
CA ASN A 249 9.00 -22.47 35.30
C ASN A 249 7.61 -23.10 35.12
N SER A 250 7.46 -24.37 35.49
CA SER A 250 6.18 -25.08 35.40
C SER A 250 5.09 -24.56 36.35
N PHE A 251 5.46 -23.89 37.44
CA PHE A 251 4.50 -23.42 38.45
C PHE A 251 3.95 -22.03 38.13
N ALA A 252 4.80 -21.13 37.62
CA ALA A 252 4.40 -19.83 37.08
C ALA A 252 5.04 -19.66 35.70
N PRO A 253 4.42 -20.24 34.63
CA PRO A 253 4.97 -20.26 33.28
C PRO A 253 5.47 -18.90 32.83
N CYS A 254 6.73 -18.87 32.43
CA CYS A 254 7.38 -17.71 31.85
C CYS A 254 7.73 -18.01 30.40
N VAL A 255 7.51 -17.03 29.53
CA VAL A 255 7.94 -17.07 28.13
C VAL A 255 8.62 -15.76 27.79
N GLU A 256 9.79 -15.84 27.16
CA GLU A 256 10.51 -14.67 26.65
C GLU A 256 10.82 -14.85 25.17
N ASP A 257 10.68 -13.78 24.40
CA ASP A 257 11.07 -13.68 22.98
C ASP A 257 12.03 -12.51 22.82
N GLU A 258 13.28 -12.82 22.52
CA GLU A 258 14.31 -11.85 22.14
C GLU A 258 14.48 -11.82 20.62
N TYR A 259 14.13 -10.67 20.02
CA TYR A 259 14.31 -10.43 18.60
C TYR A 259 15.65 -9.74 18.33
N TYR A 260 16.50 -10.36 17.54
CA TYR A 260 17.78 -9.83 17.08
C TYR A 260 17.76 -9.54 15.59
N ASP A 261 18.34 -8.42 15.17
CA ASP A 261 18.54 -8.13 13.76
C ASP A 261 19.58 -9.08 13.11
N LYS A 262 19.74 -8.96 11.79
CA LYS A 262 20.72 -9.75 11.01
C LYS A 262 22.18 -9.57 11.45
N ASN A 263 22.49 -8.51 12.19
CA ASN A 263 23.82 -8.22 12.71
C ASN A 263 24.01 -8.75 14.15
N GLY A 264 22.97 -9.31 14.76
CA GLY A 264 22.98 -9.80 16.13
C GLY A 264 22.72 -8.72 17.18
N THR A 265 22.23 -7.54 16.79
CA THR A 265 21.82 -6.49 17.73
C THR A 265 20.42 -6.77 18.24
N LEU A 266 20.21 -6.69 19.56
CA LEU A 266 18.88 -6.87 20.15
C LEU A 266 17.97 -5.70 19.74
N VAL A 267 16.82 -6.01 19.16
CA VAL A 267 15.82 -5.05 18.68
C VAL A 267 14.69 -4.91 19.68
N SER A 268 14.20 -6.02 20.22
CA SER A 268 13.20 -6.03 21.28
C SER A 268 13.27 -7.30 22.13
N SER A 269 12.93 -7.20 23.42
CA SER A 269 12.66 -8.34 24.29
C SER A 269 11.21 -8.26 24.77
N THR A 270 10.48 -9.36 24.63
CA THR A 270 9.14 -9.51 25.19
C THR A 270 9.14 -10.61 26.22
N PHE A 271 8.70 -10.28 27.44
CA PHE A 271 8.56 -11.23 28.53
C PHE A 271 7.10 -11.35 28.93
N SER A 272 6.58 -12.57 29.06
CA SER A 272 5.25 -12.86 29.59
C SER A 272 5.34 -13.85 30.74
N GLN A 273 4.53 -13.64 31.77
CA GLN A 273 4.44 -14.50 32.93
C GLN A 273 2.99 -14.76 33.32
N ASP A 274 2.64 -16.03 33.40
CA ASP A 274 1.35 -16.50 33.91
C ASP A 274 1.49 -16.93 35.37
N LYS A 275 0.96 -16.11 36.30
CA LYS A 275 0.94 -16.40 37.74
C LYS A 275 -0.42 -16.90 38.21
N THR A 276 -1.24 -17.47 37.30
CA THR A 276 -2.57 -17.99 37.65
C THR A 276 -2.51 -18.99 38.81
N ASN A 277 -1.47 -19.82 38.89
CA ASN A 277 -1.29 -20.82 39.95
C ASN A 277 -0.66 -20.26 41.25
N TYR A 278 -0.25 -18.99 41.27
CA TYR A 278 0.40 -18.36 42.44
C TYR A 278 -0.48 -17.28 43.07
N ASP A 279 -0.70 -16.17 42.37
CA ASP A 279 -1.48 -15.03 42.87
C ASP A 279 -2.69 -14.69 41.98
N GLY A 280 -2.87 -15.39 40.86
CA GLY A 280 -3.97 -15.17 39.92
C GLY A 280 -3.69 -14.08 38.87
N SER A 281 -2.52 -13.44 38.90
CA SER A 281 -2.17 -12.36 37.98
C SER A 281 -1.49 -12.84 36.70
N LYS A 282 -1.48 -11.98 35.68
CA LYS A 282 -0.72 -12.17 34.45
C LYS A 282 0.04 -10.89 34.12
N TYR A 283 1.23 -11.02 33.55
CA TYR A 283 2.11 -9.90 33.25
C TYR A 283 2.78 -10.07 31.91
N THR A 284 2.84 -9.00 31.11
CA THR A 284 3.62 -8.93 29.88
C THR A 284 4.36 -7.61 29.81
N SER A 285 5.63 -7.64 29.43
CA SER A 285 6.44 -6.46 29.16
C SER A 285 7.17 -6.57 27.82
N ILE A 286 7.24 -5.47 27.09
CA ILE A 286 8.00 -5.34 25.84
C ILE A 286 8.99 -4.21 26.01
N LYS A 287 10.27 -4.50 25.79
CA LYS A 287 11.36 -3.53 25.80
C LYS A 287 11.93 -3.39 24.41
N PHE A 288 12.02 -2.16 23.93
CA PHE A 288 12.62 -1.82 22.63
C PHE A 288 14.07 -1.38 22.81
N ALA A 289 14.87 -1.52 21.75
CA ALA A 289 16.26 -1.10 21.71
C ALA A 289 16.47 0.39 22.03
N ASP A 290 15.48 1.25 21.74
CA ASP A 290 15.54 2.68 22.04
C ASP A 290 15.28 3.02 23.52
N GLY A 291 14.94 2.03 24.34
CA GLY A 291 14.62 2.21 25.77
C GLY A 291 13.13 2.40 26.06
N THR A 292 12.27 2.40 25.05
CA THR A 292 10.81 2.39 25.26
C THR A 292 10.38 1.06 25.90
N GLU A 293 9.52 1.13 26.91
CA GLU A 293 8.97 -0.03 27.60
C GLU A 293 7.44 0.01 27.62
N ILE A 294 6.81 -1.10 27.26
CA ILE A 294 5.37 -1.33 27.39
C ILE A 294 5.17 -2.36 28.49
N THR A 295 4.27 -2.10 29.42
CA THR A 295 3.88 -3.07 30.46
C THR A 295 2.38 -3.26 30.45
N MET A 296 1.95 -4.51 30.64
CA MET A 296 0.55 -4.91 30.69
C MET A 296 0.38 -5.89 31.84
N THR A 297 -0.64 -5.68 32.66
CA THR A 297 -0.95 -6.53 33.81
C THR A 297 -2.43 -6.88 33.79
N ARG A 298 -2.74 -8.14 34.10
CA ARG A 298 -4.09 -8.55 34.47
C ARG A 298 -4.09 -8.98 35.92
N THR A 299 -4.94 -8.37 36.73
CA THR A 299 -5.13 -8.74 38.14
C THR A 299 -6.12 -9.92 38.26
N PRO A 300 -6.18 -10.59 39.43
CA PRO A 300 -6.98 -11.81 39.62
C PRO A 300 -8.49 -11.61 39.46
N ASP A 301 -8.97 -10.40 39.70
CA ASP A 301 -10.34 -9.94 39.47
C ASP A 301 -10.67 -9.76 37.96
N GLY A 302 -9.66 -9.88 37.09
CA GLY A 302 -9.80 -9.78 35.64
C GLY A 302 -9.54 -8.38 35.08
N THR A 303 -9.24 -7.39 35.93
CA THR A 303 -8.93 -6.02 35.49
C THR A 303 -7.61 -6.00 34.70
N CYS A 304 -7.63 -5.41 33.51
CA CYS A 304 -6.44 -5.24 32.67
C CYS A 304 -5.97 -3.79 32.74
N THR A 305 -4.68 -3.59 32.95
CA THR A 305 -4.05 -2.27 32.95
C THR A 305 -2.75 -2.34 32.14
N GLY A 306 -2.30 -1.20 31.64
CA GLY A 306 -1.01 -1.12 30.98
C GLY A 306 -0.55 0.30 30.79
N GLY A 307 0.73 0.46 30.52
CA GLY A 307 1.35 1.75 30.29
C GLY A 307 2.56 1.65 29.37
N VAL A 308 2.94 2.80 28.85
CA VAL A 308 4.13 3.00 28.03
C VAL A 308 5.05 3.98 28.76
N ILE A 309 6.33 3.65 28.78
CA ILE A 309 7.41 4.55 29.18
C ILE A 309 8.22 4.80 27.92
N ALA A 310 8.21 6.04 27.43
CA ALA A 310 9.00 6.42 26.26
C ALA A 310 10.49 6.49 26.62
N ALA A 311 11.36 6.42 25.62
CA ALA A 311 12.82 6.53 25.79
C ALA A 311 13.28 7.79 26.55
N ASP A 312 12.51 8.88 26.48
CA ASP A 312 12.77 10.14 27.19
C ASP A 312 12.16 10.20 28.61
N GLY A 313 11.55 9.12 29.07
CA GLY A 313 10.93 9.00 30.39
C GLY A 313 9.49 9.51 30.47
N ARG A 314 8.87 9.94 29.37
CA ARG A 314 7.43 10.26 29.40
C ARG A 314 6.60 9.00 29.62
N HIS A 315 5.54 9.13 30.40
CA HIS A 315 4.63 8.04 30.73
C HIS A 315 3.27 8.25 30.04
N GLY A 316 2.74 7.19 29.46
CA GLY A 316 1.40 7.14 28.91
C GLY A 316 0.66 5.90 29.40
N VAL A 317 -0.67 5.97 29.44
CA VAL A 317 -1.53 4.87 29.88
C VAL A 317 -2.16 4.23 28.64
N LEU A 318 -2.22 2.90 28.62
CA LEU A 318 -2.91 2.20 27.54
C LEU A 318 -4.43 2.38 27.68
N PRO A 319 -5.13 2.78 26.61
CA PRO A 319 -6.59 2.93 26.64
C PRO A 319 -7.28 1.57 26.83
N ASP A 320 -8.44 1.55 27.48
CA ASP A 320 -9.18 0.31 27.75
C ASP A 320 -9.57 -0.43 26.46
N GLU A 321 -9.84 0.33 25.39
CA GLU A 321 -10.17 -0.20 24.06
C GLU A 321 -9.06 -1.09 23.51
N PHE A 322 -7.79 -0.82 23.87
CA PHE A 322 -6.65 -1.62 23.43
C PHE A 322 -6.82 -3.08 23.83
N PHE A 323 -7.20 -3.36 25.08
CA PHE A 323 -7.34 -4.75 25.59
C PHE A 323 -8.50 -5.53 24.98
N THR A 324 -9.36 -4.85 24.21
CA THR A 324 -10.48 -5.46 23.48
C THR A 324 -10.29 -5.39 21.96
N HIS A 325 -9.15 -4.90 21.49
CA HIS A 325 -8.93 -4.58 20.09
C HIS A 325 -8.86 -5.84 19.20
N PRO A 326 -9.59 -5.88 18.07
CA PRO A 326 -9.60 -7.02 17.18
C PRO A 326 -8.22 -7.42 16.66
N ALA A 327 -7.27 -6.50 16.48
CA ALA A 327 -5.92 -6.87 16.05
C ALA A 327 -5.20 -7.79 17.06
N LEU A 328 -5.51 -7.69 18.36
CA LEU A 328 -5.00 -8.59 19.40
C LEU A 328 -5.72 -9.94 19.42
N THR A 329 -6.86 -10.05 18.73
CA THR A 329 -7.61 -11.31 18.54
C THR A 329 -7.48 -11.89 17.12
N THR A 330 -7.08 -11.10 16.13
CA THR A 330 -7.28 -11.39 14.69
C THR A 330 -6.02 -11.22 13.85
N VAL A 331 -5.04 -10.39 14.24
CA VAL A 331 -3.69 -10.40 13.61
C VAL A 331 -2.96 -11.59 14.20
N GLY A 332 -3.30 -12.76 13.65
CA GLY A 332 -3.39 -14.04 14.33
C GLY A 332 -2.19 -14.41 15.19
N GLY A 333 -2.48 -15.08 16.32
CA GLY A 333 -1.47 -15.60 17.24
C GLY A 333 -0.39 -16.48 16.59
N ALA A 334 -0.60 -16.96 15.36
CA ALA A 334 0.43 -17.62 14.56
C ALA A 334 1.52 -16.67 14.02
N LEU A 335 1.16 -15.43 13.65
CA LEU A 335 2.12 -14.42 13.15
C LEU A 335 2.85 -13.72 14.30
N THR A 336 2.19 -13.54 15.45
CA THR A 336 2.73 -12.74 16.57
C THR A 336 3.16 -13.58 17.77
N GLY A 337 2.78 -14.86 17.83
CA GLY A 337 3.01 -15.71 19.01
C GLY A 337 2.13 -15.35 20.21
N LEU A 338 1.30 -14.31 20.11
CA LEU A 338 0.38 -13.89 21.16
C LEU A 338 -0.81 -14.86 21.23
N GLU A 339 -1.20 -15.27 22.43
CA GLU A 339 -2.43 -16.02 22.62
C GLU A 339 -3.63 -15.24 22.05
N GLU A 340 -4.53 -15.95 21.35
CA GLU A 340 -5.81 -15.40 20.94
C GLU A 340 -6.70 -15.20 22.18
N GLN A 341 -6.55 -14.05 22.81
CA GLN A 341 -7.28 -13.67 24.01
C GLN A 341 -8.63 -13.07 23.58
N ALA A 342 -9.53 -13.91 23.07
CA ALA A 342 -10.89 -13.50 22.72
C ALA A 342 -11.65 -13.00 23.97
N LYS A 343 -11.47 -11.71 24.28
CA LYS A 343 -12.17 -10.93 25.31
C LYS A 343 -11.89 -11.33 26.77
N ARG A 344 -10.72 -11.89 27.12
CA ARG A 344 -10.47 -12.40 28.50
C ARG A 344 -9.08 -12.14 29.11
N GLY A 345 -8.25 -11.25 28.57
CA GLY A 345 -6.99 -10.87 29.23
C GLY A 345 -6.04 -10.02 28.39
N ILE A 346 -4.82 -9.85 28.89
CA ILE A 346 -3.73 -9.14 28.20
C ILE A 346 -3.12 -10.02 27.09
N PRO A 347 -2.57 -9.42 26.01
CA PRO A 347 -1.77 -10.16 25.03
C PRO A 347 -0.56 -10.79 25.72
N MET A 348 -0.41 -12.11 25.61
CA MET A 348 0.71 -12.82 26.22
C MET A 348 1.33 -13.84 25.26
N LEU A 349 2.63 -14.05 25.42
CA LEU A 349 3.28 -15.28 25.00
C LEU A 349 2.95 -16.40 26.01
N SER A 350 2.75 -17.62 25.51
CA SER A 350 2.50 -18.81 26.32
C SER A 350 3.21 -20.02 25.71
N PRO A 351 3.50 -21.07 26.49
CA PRO A 351 4.03 -22.32 25.95
C PRO A 351 3.19 -22.85 24.77
N GLY A 352 1.85 -22.84 24.92
CA GLY A 352 0.94 -23.32 23.88
C GLY A 352 0.89 -22.45 22.62
N SER A 353 1.19 -21.15 22.70
CA SER A 353 1.31 -20.28 21.53
C SER A 353 2.67 -20.44 20.83
N VAL A 354 3.73 -20.75 21.59
CA VAL A 354 5.08 -21.00 21.07
C VAL A 354 5.25 -22.39 20.45
N ASP A 355 4.56 -23.42 20.96
CA ASP A 355 4.59 -24.79 20.43
C ASP A 355 4.29 -24.84 18.93
N LYS A 356 3.41 -23.96 18.45
CA LYS A 356 3.00 -23.93 17.03
C LYS A 356 4.00 -23.22 16.12
N LEU A 357 4.91 -22.41 16.68
CA LEU A 357 5.83 -21.55 15.92
C LEU A 357 6.90 -22.32 15.14
N GLY A 358 7.24 -23.55 15.55
CA GLY A 358 8.17 -24.39 14.78
C GLY A 358 7.65 -24.74 13.38
N SER A 359 6.34 -24.66 13.17
CA SER A 359 5.67 -25.00 11.91
C SER A 359 5.19 -23.79 11.10
N VAL A 360 5.22 -22.58 11.66
CA VAL A 360 4.71 -21.40 10.96
C VAL A 360 5.68 -20.97 9.86
N ALA A 361 5.12 -20.48 8.76
CA ALA A 361 5.91 -19.95 7.65
C ALA A 361 6.24 -18.47 7.85
N LYS A 362 5.47 -17.76 8.68
CA LYS A 362 5.70 -16.37 9.06
C LYS A 362 5.57 -16.16 10.57
N TYR A 363 6.45 -15.35 11.13
CA TYR A 363 6.47 -14.90 12.50
C TYR A 363 7.11 -13.51 12.59
N GLY A 364 6.37 -12.50 13.03
CA GLY A 364 6.87 -11.14 13.30
C GLY A 364 6.96 -10.80 14.80
N GLY A 365 6.62 -11.76 15.66
CA GLY A 365 6.72 -11.62 17.11
C GLY A 365 5.64 -10.76 17.78
N PRO A 366 5.62 -10.77 19.13
CA PRO A 366 4.60 -10.12 19.94
C PRO A 366 4.67 -8.59 19.84
N THR A 367 5.88 -8.05 19.65
CA THR A 367 6.15 -6.63 19.43
C THR A 367 5.34 -6.06 18.27
N LEU A 368 5.32 -6.76 17.13
CA LEU A 368 4.53 -6.36 15.96
C LEU A 368 3.02 -6.32 16.26
N GLY A 369 2.51 -7.34 16.97
CA GLY A 369 1.10 -7.43 17.33
C GLY A 369 0.64 -6.30 18.25
N VAL A 370 1.41 -6.01 19.30
CA VAL A 370 1.11 -4.93 20.24
C VAL A 370 1.21 -3.56 19.59
N ALA A 371 2.26 -3.29 18.82
CA ALA A 371 2.44 -2.01 18.12
C ALA A 371 1.28 -1.73 17.14
N THR A 372 0.87 -2.76 16.39
CA THR A 372 -0.28 -2.69 15.47
C THR A 372 -1.56 -2.30 16.20
N ALA A 373 -1.87 -3.01 17.30
CA ALA A 373 -3.08 -2.75 18.06
C ALA A 373 -3.07 -1.36 18.72
N LEU A 374 -1.93 -0.87 19.20
CA LEU A 374 -1.80 0.48 19.75
C LEU A 374 -2.02 1.54 18.67
N TYR A 375 -1.42 1.36 17.50
CA TYR A 375 -1.61 2.28 16.39
C TYR A 375 -3.09 2.38 16.01
N ASP A 376 -3.76 1.24 15.78
CA ASP A 376 -5.18 1.21 15.41
C ASP A 376 -6.08 1.84 16.49
N THR A 377 -5.77 1.61 17.77
CA THR A 377 -6.57 2.13 18.90
C THR A 377 -6.42 3.65 19.06
N VAL A 378 -5.23 4.20 18.85
CA VAL A 378 -4.96 5.63 19.09
C VAL A 378 -5.16 6.50 17.84
N THR A 379 -4.98 5.93 16.64
CA THR A 379 -5.07 6.67 15.37
C THR A 379 -6.34 6.37 14.56
N ALA A 380 -7.08 5.31 14.90
CA ALA A 380 -8.38 4.96 14.38
C ALA A 380 -8.49 5.03 12.84
N LYS A 381 -7.77 4.15 12.13
CA LYS A 381 -8.05 3.67 10.76
C LYS A 381 -7.21 2.41 10.51
N THR A 382 -7.78 1.46 9.78
CA THR A 382 -7.42 0.02 9.74
C THR A 382 -5.91 -0.30 9.58
N PHE A 383 -5.47 -1.51 9.96
CA PHE A 383 -4.07 -1.98 9.79
C PHE A 383 -3.47 -1.75 8.39
N GLN A 384 -4.28 -1.85 7.33
CA GLN A 384 -3.84 -1.58 5.97
C GLN A 384 -3.61 -0.08 5.76
N ASP A 385 -4.48 0.78 6.29
CA ASP A 385 -4.27 2.23 6.34
C ASP A 385 -3.10 2.62 7.24
N ALA A 386 -2.85 1.89 8.33
CA ALA A 386 -1.73 2.11 9.24
C ALA A 386 -0.38 1.76 8.61
N CYS A 387 -0.30 0.63 7.93
CA CYS A 387 0.90 0.20 7.22
C CYS A 387 1.14 1.11 6.01
N VAL A 388 0.09 1.42 5.23
CA VAL A 388 0.16 2.40 4.14
C VAL A 388 0.46 3.80 4.66
N ALA A 389 -0.04 4.24 5.81
CA ALA A 389 0.23 5.57 6.40
C ALA A 389 1.58 5.63 7.13
N ALA A 390 2.13 4.53 7.62
CA ALA A 390 3.49 4.45 8.11
C ALA A 390 4.50 4.44 6.96
N ILE A 391 4.18 3.75 5.86
CA ILE A 391 4.96 3.74 4.61
C ILE A 391 4.80 5.06 3.82
N ALA A 392 3.62 5.68 3.85
CA ALA A 392 3.34 6.98 3.23
C ALA A 392 3.78 8.15 4.14
N GLY A 393 3.74 7.98 5.45
CA GLY A 393 4.18 8.95 6.45
C GLY A 393 5.70 9.05 6.57
N SER A 394 6.43 7.98 6.24
CA SER A 394 7.90 8.01 6.07
C SER A 394 8.35 8.67 4.76
N ALA A 395 7.41 8.96 3.85
CA ALA A 395 7.62 9.38 2.48
C ALA A 395 7.04 10.78 2.15
N ALA A 396 6.34 11.42 3.08
CA ALA A 396 5.68 12.70 2.86
C ALA A 396 6.61 13.91 3.12
N VAL A 397 7.69 14.01 2.35
CA VAL A 397 8.38 15.30 2.13
C VAL A 397 8.60 15.47 0.64
N GLY A 398 7.56 15.97 -0.05
CA GLY A 398 7.69 16.51 -1.40
C GLY A 398 6.55 16.20 -2.35
N GLY A 399 5.51 17.05 -2.35
CA GLY A 399 4.69 17.30 -3.54
C GLY A 399 3.17 17.11 -3.40
N GLY A 400 2.43 18.23 -3.32
CA GLY A 400 1.12 18.38 -3.97
C GLY A 400 -0.13 17.80 -3.29
N LEU A 401 -0.64 18.50 -2.27
CA LEU A 401 -2.04 18.66 -1.82
C LEU A 401 -3.12 17.67 -2.33
N ALA A 402 -3.51 16.73 -1.45
CA ALA A 402 -4.90 16.41 -1.04
C ALA A 402 -4.97 15.20 -0.10
N THR A 403 -3.94 14.35 -0.05
CA THR A 403 -3.82 13.25 0.93
C THR A 403 -2.51 13.26 1.73
N GLY A 404 -1.50 14.03 1.29
CA GLY A 404 -0.22 14.21 2.00
C GLY A 404 -0.28 15.08 3.26
N THR A 405 -1.39 15.78 3.53
CA THR A 405 -1.51 16.70 4.66
C THR A 405 -1.89 16.03 5.98
N LEU A 406 -2.48 14.83 6.01
CA LEU A 406 -2.82 14.19 7.28
C LEU A 406 -1.62 13.49 7.94
N ALA A 407 -0.68 12.95 7.16
CA ALA A 407 0.55 12.36 7.68
C ALA A 407 1.62 13.44 7.98
N ALA A 408 1.81 14.41 7.08
CA ALA A 408 2.77 15.49 7.29
C ALA A 408 2.33 16.43 8.44
N ALA A 409 1.03 16.70 8.61
CA ALA A 409 0.54 17.49 9.75
C ALA A 409 0.62 16.71 11.07
N GLY A 410 0.51 15.37 11.07
CA GLY A 410 0.72 14.58 12.28
C GLY A 410 2.17 14.65 12.81
N VAL A 411 3.15 14.62 11.90
CA VAL A 411 4.58 14.68 12.26
C VAL A 411 5.05 16.10 12.57
N THR A 412 4.51 17.13 11.89
CA THR A 412 4.86 18.53 12.18
C THR A 412 4.06 19.15 13.33
N ALA A 413 2.81 18.73 13.59
CA ALA A 413 2.04 19.18 14.75
C ALA A 413 2.58 18.61 16.08
N ALA A 414 3.37 17.53 16.03
CA ALA A 414 4.08 16.97 17.17
C ALA A 414 5.45 17.63 17.46
N GLY A 415 5.82 18.70 16.74
CA GLY A 415 6.94 19.57 17.09
C GLY A 415 8.36 18.98 16.94
N ASN A 416 8.55 17.86 16.23
CA ASN A 416 9.84 17.17 16.16
C ASN A 416 10.45 17.07 14.73
N PRO A 417 11.02 18.17 14.21
CA PRO A 417 11.72 18.20 12.91
C PRO A 417 13.05 17.41 12.87
N GLN A 418 13.51 16.89 14.01
CA GLN A 418 14.79 16.15 14.13
C GLN A 418 14.71 14.69 13.67
N LEU A 419 13.52 14.14 13.42
CA LEU A 419 13.37 12.78 12.91
C LEU A 419 13.54 12.70 11.37
N ALA A 420 13.46 13.82 10.66
CA ALA A 420 13.60 13.89 9.20
C ALA A 420 14.96 13.36 8.63
N PRO A 421 16.12 13.54 9.28
CA PRO A 421 17.41 13.07 8.73
C PRO A 421 17.68 11.57 8.90
N ILE A 422 16.94 10.87 9.79
CA ILE A 422 17.10 9.42 10.02
C ILE A 422 16.59 8.63 8.81
N PHE A 423 15.70 9.23 8.00
CA PHE A 423 15.08 8.62 6.82
C PHE A 423 15.92 8.72 5.52
N ALA A 424 17.09 9.37 5.55
CA ALA A 424 17.89 9.67 4.35
C ALA A 424 19.10 8.74 4.09
N ALA A 425 19.39 7.78 4.98
CA ALA A 425 20.58 6.94 4.88
C ALA A 425 20.29 5.62 4.16
N GLY A 426 20.57 5.59 2.85
CA GLY A 426 20.48 4.42 1.99
C GLY A 426 21.59 3.39 2.24
N GLY A 427 21.28 2.12 1.96
CA GLY A 427 22.26 1.03 1.84
C GLY A 427 22.20 0.00 2.96
N ASP A 428 22.73 0.34 4.14
CA ASP A 428 23.01 -0.64 5.19
C ASP A 428 21.98 -0.69 6.34
N MET A 429 21.03 0.25 6.38
CA MET A 429 20.08 0.39 7.49
C MET A 429 18.83 -0.49 7.42
N LEU A 430 18.49 -1.08 6.27
CA LEU A 430 17.20 -1.76 6.08
C LEU A 430 16.94 -2.94 7.05
N GLY A 431 17.98 -3.58 7.60
CA GLY A 431 17.82 -4.71 8.54
C GLY A 431 17.51 -4.29 9.99
N ALA A 432 18.12 -3.21 10.48
CA ALA A 432 17.83 -2.67 11.81
C ALA A 432 16.57 -1.79 11.81
N TRP A 433 16.21 -1.28 10.63
CA TRP A 433 15.15 -0.31 10.44
C TRP A 433 13.73 -0.90 10.54
N THR A 434 13.48 -2.18 10.23
CA THR A 434 12.10 -2.70 10.18
C THR A 434 11.34 -2.63 11.51
N PHE A 435 12.02 -2.79 12.65
CA PHE A 435 11.39 -2.81 13.98
C PHE A 435 12.05 -1.92 15.03
N GLY A 436 13.27 -1.42 14.79
CA GLY A 436 14.02 -0.62 15.78
C GLY A 436 13.39 0.73 16.15
N TYR A 437 12.54 1.30 15.28
CA TYR A 437 11.85 2.59 15.54
C TYR A 437 10.46 2.44 16.16
N VAL A 438 9.96 1.21 16.27
CA VAL A 438 8.59 0.95 16.73
C VAL A 438 8.39 1.47 18.16
N GLY A 439 9.41 1.36 19.01
CA GLY A 439 9.43 1.96 20.35
C GLY A 439 9.13 3.46 20.32
N GLY A 440 9.91 4.23 19.56
CA GLY A 440 9.79 5.68 19.48
C GLY A 440 8.45 6.14 18.90
N VAL A 441 7.89 5.39 17.94
CA VAL A 441 6.53 5.67 17.43
C VAL A 441 5.48 5.43 18.50
N VAL A 442 5.53 4.27 19.18
CA VAL A 442 4.60 3.95 20.28
C VAL A 442 4.71 4.96 21.41
N GLY A 443 5.92 5.29 21.85
CA GLY A 443 6.18 6.28 22.89
C GLY A 443 5.62 7.66 22.54
N ASN A 444 5.80 8.11 21.29
CA ASN A 444 5.25 9.40 20.86
C ASN A 444 3.73 9.43 20.73
N ILE A 445 3.12 8.31 20.34
CA ILE A 445 1.67 8.21 20.19
C ILE A 445 0.97 8.18 21.56
N VAL A 446 1.52 7.42 22.51
CA VAL A 446 0.87 7.14 23.80
C VAL A 446 1.28 8.14 24.88
N CYS A 447 2.55 8.57 24.92
CA CYS A 447 3.08 9.41 25.99
C CYS A 447 3.04 10.91 25.64
N ARG A 448 1.89 11.43 25.19
CA ARG A 448 1.73 12.82 24.72
C ARG A 448 2.26 13.90 25.67
#